data_AF-A0A419FSB8-F1
#
_entry.id   AF-A0A419FSB8-F1
#
_cell.length_a   1.000
_cell.length_b   1.000
_cell.length_c   1.000
_cell.angle_alpha   90.00
_cell.angle_beta   90.00
_cell.angle_gamma   90.00
#
_symmetry.space_group_name_H-M   'P 1'
#
loop_
_entity.id
_entity.type
_entity.pdbx_description
1 polymer ?
#
loop_
_entity_poly.entity_id
_entity_poly.type
_entity_poly.pdbx_seq_one_letter_code
_entity_poly.pdbx_strand_id
1 'polypeptide(L)' 'MAKKIHTRVKRLRGLGSAHKHYTIFHPAEKKHGPKTFSTEASAHAWAKKQNIADYALKSVKRNKRFQVVKR' A
#
# COMPACT_ATOMS: atom_id res chain seq x y z
N MET A 1 8.50 -8.98 26.11
CA MET A 1 9.56 -7.99 26.39
C MET A 1 10.44 -7.83 25.15
N ALA A 2 10.67 -6.62 24.65
CA ALA A 2 11.54 -6.41 23.48
C ALA A 2 13.00 -6.68 23.86
N LYS A 3 13.65 -7.67 23.23
CA LYS A 3 15.09 -7.96 23.45
C LYS A 3 15.92 -6.73 23.04
N LYS A 4 16.74 -6.21 23.95
CA LYS A 4 17.69 -5.12 23.65
C LYS A 4 18.70 -5.60 22.59
N ILE A 5 18.73 -4.93 21.44
CA ILE A 5 19.73 -5.19 20.39
C ILE A 5 21.00 -4.38 20.67
N HIS A 6 22.16 -5.02 20.50
CA HIS A 6 23.48 -4.45 20.75
C HIS A 6 23.81 -3.27 19.80
N THR A 7 24.58 -2.30 20.29
CA THR A 7 24.94 -1.07 19.55
C THR A 7 25.75 -1.34 18.28
N ARG A 8 26.63 -2.35 18.28
CA ARG A 8 27.38 -2.79 17.08
C ARG A 8 26.46 -3.26 15.95
N VAL A 9 25.43 -4.04 16.28
CA VAL A 9 24.42 -4.50 15.32
C VAL A 9 23.59 -3.32 14.80
N LYS A 10 23.25 -2.37 15.68
CA LYS A 10 22.57 -1.13 15.28
C LYS A 10 23.40 -0.33 14.27
N ARG A 11 24.71 -0.15 14.51
CA ARG A 11 25.62 0.57 13.61
C ARG A 11 25.77 -0.12 12.24
N LEU A 12 25.96 -1.44 12.21
CA LEU A 12 26.06 -2.22 10.98
C LEU A 12 24.82 -2.11 10.08
N ARG A 13 23.64 -1.93 10.68
CA ARG A 13 22.37 -1.78 9.95
C ARG A 13 21.90 -0.33 9.78
N GLY A 14 22.73 0.66 10.12
CA GLY A 14 22.38 2.09 9.99
C GLY A 14 21.30 2.58 10.97
N LEU A 15 21.05 1.87 12.06
CA LEU A 15 19.99 2.13 13.03
C LEU A 15 20.46 3.11 14.10
N GLY A 16 20.46 4.41 13.76
CA GLY A 16 20.99 5.46 14.63
C GLY A 16 20.17 5.75 15.90
N SER A 17 18.83 5.64 15.85
CA SER A 17 17.94 5.92 16.99
C SER A 17 17.06 4.71 17.33
N ALA A 18 16.55 4.66 18.56
CA ALA A 18 15.60 3.63 18.99
C ALA A 18 14.35 3.58 18.09
N HIS A 19 13.90 4.74 17.60
CA HIS A 19 12.80 4.85 16.65
C HIS A 19 13.14 4.24 15.28
N LYS A 20 14.29 4.58 14.69
CA LYS A 20 14.76 3.98 13.41
C LYS A 20 14.92 2.46 13.51
N HIS A 21 15.41 1.98 14.64
CA HIS A 21 15.51 0.55 14.92
C HIS A 21 14.13 -0.11 14.99
N TYR A 22 13.20 0.51 15.71
CA TYR A 22 11.83 0.02 15.84
C TYR A 22 11.13 -0.08 14.48
N THR A 23 11.20 0.95 13.64
CA THR A 23 10.53 0.96 12.32
C THR A 23 11.11 -0.05 11.33
N ILE A 24 12.40 -0.38 11.42
CA ILE A 24 13.04 -1.37 10.54
C ILE A 24 12.73 -2.81 10.97
N PHE A 25 12.67 -3.08 12.27
CA PHE A 25 12.35 -4.41 12.79
C PHE A 25 10.86 -4.66 13.01
N HIS A 26 10.05 -3.60 13.05
CA HIS A 26 8.60 -3.63 13.11
C HIS A 26 8.06 -2.75 11.98
N PRO A 27 8.29 -3.14 10.71
CA PRO A 27 7.73 -2.40 9.59
C PRO A 27 6.21 -2.43 9.74
N ALA A 28 5.58 -1.25 9.74
CA ALA A 28 4.14 -1.19 9.70
C ALA A 28 3.64 -1.87 8.41
N GLU A 29 2.64 -2.74 8.53
CA GLU A 29 1.97 -3.29 7.36
C GLU A 29 1.45 -2.12 6.53
N LYS A 30 1.96 -2.01 5.30
CA LYS A 30 1.49 -0.99 4.37
C LYS A 30 0.06 -1.34 4.01
N LYS A 31 -0.89 -0.58 4.56
CA LYS A 31 -2.29 -0.65 4.15
C LYS A 31 -2.38 -0.13 2.72
N HIS A 32 -2.35 -1.06 1.77
CA HIS A 32 -2.63 -0.75 0.38
C HIS A 32 -4.10 -0.35 0.30
N GLY A 33 -4.35 0.91 -0.07
CA GLY A 33 -5.70 1.38 -0.35
C GLY A 33 -6.32 0.61 -1.52
N PRO A 34 -7.62 0.80 -1.78
CA PRO A 34 -8.30 0.16 -2.89
C PRO A 34 -7.57 0.42 -4.21
N LYS A 35 -7.58 -0.58 -5.10
CA LYS A 35 -6.87 -0.50 -6.37
C LYS A 35 -7.45 0.63 -7.23
N THR A 36 -6.57 1.53 -7.68
CA THR A 36 -6.95 2.65 -8.55
C THR A 36 -6.19 2.61 -9.88
N PHE A 37 -6.82 3.11 -10.93
CA PHE A 37 -6.33 3.13 -12.30
C PHE A 37 -6.15 4.56 -12.78
N SER A 38 -5.27 4.79 -13.75
CA SER A 38 -5.03 6.12 -14.33
C SER A 38 -6.05 6.50 -15.40
N THR A 39 -6.62 5.51 -16.09
CA THR A 39 -7.60 5.71 -17.17
C THR A 39 -8.85 4.87 -16.92
N GLU A 40 -10.00 5.33 -17.43
CA GLU A 40 -11.26 4.58 -17.36
C GLU A 40 -11.17 3.25 -18.11
N ALA A 41 -10.58 3.28 -19.31
CA ALA A 41 -10.36 2.08 -20.11
C ALA A 41 -9.58 0.97 -19.37
N SER A 42 -8.54 1.34 -18.60
CA SER A 42 -7.76 0.36 -17.83
C SER A 42 -8.55 -0.20 -16.64
N ALA A 43 -9.41 0.59 -16.01
CA ALA A 43 -10.31 0.12 -14.97
C ALA A 43 -11.36 -0.87 -15.51
N HIS A 44 -11.97 -0.58 -16.67
CA HIS A 44 -12.90 -1.50 -17.34
C HIS A 44 -12.21 -2.81 -17.77
N ALA A 45 -11.02 -2.73 -18.38
CA ALA A 45 -10.27 -3.90 -18.78
C ALA A 45 -9.91 -4.79 -17.58
N TRP A 46 -9.57 -4.18 -16.44
CA TRP A 46 -9.34 -4.92 -15.21
C TRP A 46 -10.62 -5.55 -14.67
N ALA A 47 -11.74 -4.82 -14.60
CA ALA A 47 -13.02 -5.35 -14.14
C ALA A 47 -13.49 -6.55 -14.99
N LYS A 48 -13.32 -6.47 -16.32
CA LYS A 48 -13.60 -7.58 -17.24
C LYS A 48 -12.71 -8.80 -16.96
N LYS A 49 -11.40 -8.60 -16.73
CA LYS A 49 -10.48 -9.70 -16.34
C LYS A 49 -10.84 -10.34 -14.99
N GLN A 50 -11.47 -9.59 -14.11
CA GLN A 50 -11.92 -10.08 -12.80
C GLN A 50 -13.34 -10.65 -12.82
N ASN A 51 -14.00 -10.71 -13.99
CA ASN A 51 -15.38 -11.16 -14.14
C ASN A 51 -16.38 -10.43 -13.23
N ILE A 52 -16.18 -9.13 -13.01
CA ILE A 52 -17.12 -8.32 -12.22
C ILE A 52 -18.22 -7.83 -13.16
N ALA A 53 -19.43 -8.36 -13.02
CA ALA A 53 -20.56 -8.06 -13.89
C ALA A 53 -21.20 -6.71 -13.58
N ASP A 54 -21.37 -6.36 -12.30
CA ASP A 54 -22.02 -5.13 -11.87
C ASP A 54 -21.05 -4.27 -11.04
N TYR A 55 -20.58 -3.18 -11.64
CA TYR A 55 -19.66 -2.25 -10.99
C TYR A 55 -19.89 -0.82 -11.45
N ALA A 56 -19.62 0.12 -10.55
CA ALA A 56 -19.56 1.55 -10.83
C ALA A 56 -18.10 2.02 -10.86
N LEU A 57 -17.79 2.95 -11.75
CA LEU A 57 -16.54 3.70 -11.70
C LEU A 57 -16.69 4.93 -10.83
N LYS A 58 -15.83 5.04 -9.82
CA LYS A 58 -15.71 6.23 -8.99
C LYS A 58 -14.40 6.94 -9.29
N SER A 59 -14.47 8.22 -9.64
CA SER A 59 -13.32 9.12 -9.74
C SER A 59 -12.82 9.45 -8.33
N VAL A 60 -11.64 8.93 -7.95
CA VAL A 60 -11.06 9.12 -6.60
C VAL A 60 -10.33 10.46 -6.49
N LYS A 61 -9.76 10.95 -7.59
CA LYS A 61 -9.02 12.22 -7.63
C LYS A 61 -9.30 12.92 -8.95
N ARG A 62 -10.24 13.88 -8.99
CA ARG A 62 -10.56 14.77 -10.13
C ARG A 62 -10.13 14.21 -11.51
N ASN A 63 -10.65 13.05 -11.88
CA ASN A 63 -10.44 12.34 -13.17
C ASN A 63 -9.00 11.90 -13.50
N LYS A 64 -8.11 11.88 -12.50
CA LYS A 64 -6.74 11.35 -12.58
C LYS A 64 -6.64 9.91 -12.08
N ARG A 65 -7.58 9.49 -11.22
CA ARG A 65 -7.59 8.16 -10.60
C ARG A 65 -9.01 7.61 -10.58
N PHE A 66 -9.20 6.39 -11.08
CA PHE A 66 -10.47 5.70 -11.16
C PHE A 66 -10.45 4.44 -10.30
N GLN A 67 -11.52 4.19 -9.56
CA GLN A 67 -11.70 3.01 -8.74
C GLN A 67 -12.93 2.25 -9.22
N VAL A 68 -12.79 0.93 -9.31
CA VAL A 68 -13.92 0.02 -9.54
C VAL A 68 -14.57 -0.25 -8.19
N VAL A 69 -15.81 0.16 -8.03
CA VAL A 69 -16.63 -0.09 -6.84
C VAL A 69 -17.68 -1.12 -7.22
N LYS A 70 -17.65 -2.29 -6.56
CA LYS A 70 -18.72 -3.28 -6.72
C LYS A 70 -20.02 -2.67 -6.21
N ARG A 71 -21.11 -2.89 -6.95
CA ARG A 71 -22.45 -2.61 -6.44
C ARG A 71 -22.87 -3.70 -5.45
#